data_AF-A0A7X6CBC1-F1
#
_entry.id   AF-A0A7X6CBC1-F1
#
_cell.length_a   1.000
_cell.length_b   1.000
_cell.length_c   1.000
_cell.angle_alpha   90.00
_cell.angle_beta   90.00
_cell.angle_gamma   90.00
#
_symmetry.space_group_name_H-M   'P 1'
#
loop_
_entity.id
_entity.type
_entity.pdbx_description
1 polymer ?
#
loop_
_entity_poly.entity_id
_entity_poly.type
_entity_poly.pdbx_seq_one_letter_code
_entity_poly.pdbx_strand_id
1 'polypeptide(L)'
;MVPDEQYGDLAINRAPINLTVAEITDVLHGLFLKGDLLAITSSDLDEYGVNRGFIPSKSEIELAIHQKINLFYFLTIQGGEKWESFSQPNWSLYWTGYGNFLGSADRKLLETYLALYHLIDHGNTRACIIPGTELWEILTPWQPTYWKTLPIGYQVRYESRSVEFDESAKRAPKLIEREKQAKNWYYSTRIWYANYFKECEAELNYSAALAKSPNLKVEYLMLKFVICKYEALNSFAHSENLSHSEVVLAADSLFLRGDIKAMIFADEYDTEATSDVVLTRAGIQDSLDGRLLAFYYLTPQGGAKWEAMAHPDWNKFLIANFRQIFPDYEEGILGTQREIVEQLLALDRLIFMYEHIPGTEVWNVLEPWQATYWKTLPRGYHVSCEFQHSDFYPWELDDNTPAEIVEEYKQASQWYENIKKWYTDPEFE
;
A
#
# COMPACT_ATOMS: atom_id res chain seq x y z
N MET A 1 -13.84 -0.92 12.37
CA MET A 1 -14.30 -1.52 11.10
C MET A 1 -14.94 -0.41 10.26
N VAL A 2 -14.48 -0.21 9.03
CA VAL A 2 -15.00 0.81 8.11
C VAL A 2 -15.60 0.08 6.92
N PRO A 3 -16.93 0.13 6.70
CA PRO A 3 -17.56 -0.58 5.59
C PRO A 3 -17.06 -0.03 4.24
N ASP A 4 -16.82 -0.92 3.27
CA ASP A 4 -16.57 -0.55 1.87
C ASP A 4 -17.84 0.11 1.27
N GLU A 5 -17.64 1.19 0.50
CA GLU A 5 -18.68 2.13 0.03
C GLU A 5 -19.60 1.56 -1.07
N GLN A 6 -19.21 0.48 -1.76
CA GLN A 6 -20.04 -0.11 -2.83
C GLN A 6 -20.67 -1.46 -2.48
N TYR A 7 -20.07 -2.23 -1.57
CA TYR A 7 -20.55 -3.58 -1.25
C TYR A 7 -20.58 -3.94 0.23
N GLY A 8 -20.13 -3.10 1.17
CA GLY A 8 -20.05 -3.53 2.58
C GLY A 8 -19.16 -4.76 2.82
N ASP A 9 -18.48 -5.27 1.80
CA ASP A 9 -17.66 -6.48 1.81
C ASP A 9 -16.32 -6.20 2.48
N LEU A 10 -16.35 -6.09 3.81
CA LEU A 10 -15.15 -6.40 4.56
C LEU A 10 -14.99 -7.92 4.52
N ALA A 11 -14.11 -8.42 3.65
CA ALA A 11 -13.53 -9.73 3.90
C ALA A 11 -12.99 -9.72 5.34
N ILE A 12 -13.18 -10.81 6.09
CA ILE A 12 -12.71 -10.97 7.48
C ILE A 12 -11.17 -10.79 7.61
N ASN A 13 -10.47 -10.63 6.49
CA ASN A 13 -9.03 -10.64 6.34
C ASN A 13 -8.34 -9.27 6.47
N ARG A 14 -9.01 -8.20 6.93
CA ARG A 14 -8.34 -6.90 7.17
C ARG A 14 -8.02 -6.72 8.65
N ALA A 15 -6.79 -7.00 9.06
CA ALA A 15 -6.27 -6.67 10.38
C ALA A 15 -5.84 -5.19 10.46
N PRO A 16 -6.40 -4.44 11.42
CA PRO A 16 -5.60 -3.45 12.14
C PRO A 16 -5.82 -3.56 13.67
N ILE A 17 -5.99 -4.77 14.20
CA ILE A 17 -6.24 -4.97 15.63
C ILE A 17 -5.34 -6.10 16.12
N ASN A 18 -4.58 -5.88 17.20
CA ASN A 18 -3.74 -6.87 17.88
C ASN A 18 -4.58 -7.97 18.56
N LEU A 19 -5.46 -8.63 17.81
CA LEU A 19 -6.30 -9.73 18.26
C LEU A 19 -5.83 -11.02 17.60
N THR A 20 -5.71 -12.07 18.41
CA THR A 20 -5.51 -13.43 17.92
C THR A 20 -6.69 -13.90 17.08
N VAL A 21 -6.50 -14.91 16.23
CA VAL A 21 -7.58 -15.53 15.45
C VAL A 21 -8.74 -15.97 16.34
N ALA A 22 -8.45 -16.50 17.54
CA ALA A 22 -9.46 -16.89 18.51
C ALA A 22 -10.26 -15.69 19.04
N GLU A 23 -9.59 -14.58 19.37
CA GLU A 23 -10.25 -13.36 19.83
C GLU A 23 -11.11 -12.72 18.72
N ILE A 24 -10.60 -12.66 17.48
CA ILE A 24 -11.38 -12.18 16.32
C ILE A 24 -12.62 -13.06 16.13
N THR A 25 -12.45 -14.39 16.18
CA THR A 25 -13.54 -15.35 16.05
C THR A 25 -14.61 -15.14 17.12
N ASP A 26 -14.19 -14.98 18.38
CA ASP A 26 -15.09 -14.78 19.50
C ASP A 26 -15.86 -13.46 19.41
N VAL A 27 -15.17 -12.38 19.01
CA VAL A 27 -15.80 -11.07 18.79
C VAL A 27 -16.82 -11.14 17.66
N LEU A 28 -16.42 -11.65 16.49
CA LEU A 28 -17.31 -11.76 15.33
C LEU A 28 -18.52 -12.66 15.62
N HIS A 29 -18.29 -13.83 16.20
CA HIS A 29 -19.38 -14.74 16.59
C HIS A 29 -20.33 -14.07 17.58
N GLY A 30 -19.80 -13.30 18.54
CA GLY A 30 -20.61 -12.51 19.47
C GLY A 30 -21.45 -11.44 18.77
N LEU A 31 -20.94 -10.79 17.72
CA LEU A 31 -21.67 -9.80 16.93
C LEU A 31 -22.76 -10.44 16.06
N PHE A 32 -22.49 -11.59 15.44
CA PHE A 32 -23.51 -12.35 14.70
C PHE A 32 -24.64 -12.84 15.62
N LEU A 33 -24.31 -13.40 16.79
CA LEU A 33 -25.32 -13.86 17.76
C LEU A 33 -26.21 -12.74 18.31
N LYS A 34 -25.67 -11.51 18.41
CA LYS A 34 -26.43 -10.33 18.83
C LYS A 34 -27.29 -9.74 17.72
N GLY A 35 -27.16 -10.25 16.49
CA GLY A 35 -27.81 -9.68 15.32
C GLY A 35 -27.20 -8.37 14.86
N ASP A 36 -25.99 -8.02 15.31
CA ASP A 36 -25.27 -6.82 14.85
C ASP A 36 -24.66 -7.05 13.46
N LEU A 37 -24.26 -8.28 13.16
CA LEU A 37 -23.74 -8.70 11.85
C LEU A 37 -24.59 -9.79 11.22
N LEU A 38 -24.51 -9.89 9.91
CA LEU A 38 -25.10 -10.94 9.09
C LEU A 38 -24.03 -11.48 8.13
N ALA A 39 -23.83 -12.81 8.09
CA ALA A 39 -22.89 -13.42 7.16
C ALA A 39 -23.58 -13.83 5.87
N ILE A 40 -22.83 -13.83 4.79
CA ILE A 40 -23.28 -14.29 3.48
C ILE A 40 -22.15 -15.07 2.78
N THR A 41 -22.54 -15.89 1.80
CA THR A 41 -21.62 -16.50 0.85
C THR A 41 -21.69 -15.78 -0.50
N SER A 42 -20.73 -16.07 -1.39
CA SER A 42 -20.77 -15.52 -2.76
C SER A 42 -22.05 -15.89 -3.52
N SER A 43 -22.71 -17.00 -3.19
CA SER A 43 -23.98 -17.40 -3.81
C SER A 43 -25.20 -16.64 -3.27
N ASP A 44 -25.06 -15.92 -2.16
CA ASP A 44 -26.14 -15.13 -1.57
C ASP A 44 -26.20 -13.68 -2.10
N LEU A 45 -25.20 -13.27 -2.87
CA LEU A 45 -25.16 -12.01 -3.62
C LEU A 45 -25.85 -12.19 -4.97
N ASP A 46 -26.83 -11.35 -5.26
CA ASP A 46 -27.34 -11.14 -6.62
C ASP A 46 -27.05 -9.72 -7.10
N GLU A 47 -27.49 -9.40 -8.33
CA GLU A 47 -27.33 -8.06 -8.93
C GLU A 47 -28.01 -6.94 -8.12
N TYR A 48 -28.91 -7.27 -7.19
CA TYR A 48 -29.71 -6.35 -6.39
C TYR A 48 -29.31 -6.32 -4.90
N GLY A 49 -28.37 -7.17 -4.47
CA GLY A 49 -27.78 -7.16 -3.14
C GLY A 49 -27.86 -8.50 -2.40
N VAL A 50 -28.06 -8.43 -1.09
CA VAL A 50 -28.05 -9.59 -0.18
C VAL A 50 -29.45 -10.20 -0.10
N ASN A 51 -29.62 -11.41 -0.64
CA ASN A 51 -30.90 -12.11 -0.63
C ASN A 51 -31.19 -12.83 0.69
N ARG A 52 -30.17 -13.44 1.27
CA ARG A 52 -30.24 -14.18 2.53
C ARG A 52 -28.90 -14.10 3.23
N GLY A 53 -28.93 -13.94 4.54
CA GLY A 53 -27.74 -14.17 5.34
C GLY A 53 -28.01 -15.14 6.47
N PHE A 54 -26.94 -15.54 7.14
CA PHE A 54 -26.93 -16.53 8.20
C PHE A 54 -26.01 -16.10 9.34
N ILE A 55 -26.11 -16.82 10.47
CA ILE A 55 -25.20 -16.70 11.60
C ILE A 55 -24.18 -17.83 11.44
N PRO A 56 -22.92 -17.53 11.12
CA PRO A 56 -21.90 -18.56 10.97
C PRO A 56 -21.49 -19.08 12.35
N SER A 57 -21.10 -20.35 12.39
CA SER A 57 -20.44 -20.95 13.54
C SER A 57 -19.03 -20.39 13.73
N LYS A 58 -18.47 -20.50 14.94
CA LYS A 58 -17.06 -20.15 15.21
C LYS A 58 -16.09 -20.83 14.24
N SER A 59 -16.33 -22.10 13.92
CA SER A 59 -15.46 -22.86 13.01
C SER A 59 -15.50 -22.29 11.59
N GLU A 60 -16.66 -21.85 11.08
CA GLU A 60 -16.76 -21.20 9.77
C GLU A 60 -16.05 -19.84 9.75
N ILE A 61 -16.16 -19.07 10.83
CA ILE A 61 -15.42 -17.81 10.98
C ILE A 61 -13.90 -18.06 10.97
N GLU A 62 -13.41 -19.05 11.72
CA GLU A 62 -11.99 -19.43 11.71
C GLU A 62 -11.53 -19.88 10.32
N LEU A 63 -12.32 -20.69 9.62
CA LEU A 63 -12.02 -21.11 8.25
C LEU A 63 -11.93 -19.90 7.30
N ALA A 64 -12.83 -18.92 7.45
CA ALA A 64 -12.82 -17.70 6.66
C ALA A 64 -11.58 -16.83 6.94
N ILE A 65 -11.20 -16.66 8.22
CA ILE A 65 -9.95 -15.95 8.62
C ILE A 65 -8.72 -16.61 7.98
N HIS A 66 -8.69 -17.95 7.91
CA HIS A 66 -7.62 -18.70 7.25
C HIS A 66 -7.80 -18.81 5.73
N GLN A 67 -8.74 -18.08 5.14
CA GLN A 67 -9.01 -18.06 3.69
C GLN A 67 -9.37 -19.44 3.11
N LYS A 68 -9.90 -20.35 3.93
CA LYS A 68 -10.34 -21.69 3.50
C LYS A 68 -11.75 -21.67 2.94
N ILE A 69 -12.54 -20.66 3.27
CA ILE A 69 -13.87 -20.39 2.69
C ILE A 69 -14.03 -18.89 2.43
N ASN A 70 -14.84 -18.55 1.44
CA ASN A 70 -15.22 -17.16 1.16
C ASN A 70 -16.48 -16.82 1.97
N LEU A 71 -16.31 -16.02 3.01
CA LEU A 71 -17.41 -15.54 3.85
C LEU A 71 -17.31 -14.02 3.94
N PHE A 72 -18.40 -13.34 3.59
CA PHE A 72 -18.54 -11.90 3.72
C PHE A 72 -19.52 -11.59 4.85
N TYR A 73 -19.43 -10.40 5.41
CA TYR A 73 -20.35 -9.98 6.47
C TYR A 73 -20.77 -8.53 6.33
N PHE A 74 -21.99 -8.25 6.76
CA PHE A 74 -22.67 -6.99 6.65
C PHE A 74 -23.17 -6.56 8.03
N LEU A 75 -23.12 -5.27 8.34
CA LEU A 75 -23.90 -4.69 9.44
C LEU A 75 -25.39 -4.90 9.18
N THR A 76 -26.15 -5.32 10.17
CA THR A 76 -27.62 -5.22 10.11
C THR A 76 -28.05 -3.77 10.37
N ILE A 77 -29.34 -3.46 10.32
CA ILE A 77 -29.86 -2.15 10.77
C ILE A 77 -29.41 -1.88 12.23
N GLN A 78 -29.57 -2.88 13.10
CA GLN A 78 -29.14 -2.80 14.50
C GLN A 78 -27.62 -2.61 14.63
N GLY A 79 -26.84 -3.37 13.86
CA GLY A 79 -25.38 -3.22 13.83
C GLY A 79 -24.94 -1.84 13.35
N GLY A 80 -25.63 -1.30 12.35
CA GLY A 80 -25.46 0.04 11.83
C GLY A 80 -25.71 1.11 12.89
N GLU A 81 -26.85 1.06 13.57
CA GLU A 81 -27.18 1.98 14.68
C GLU A 81 -26.12 1.93 15.80
N LYS A 82 -25.68 0.72 16.15
CA LYS A 82 -24.62 0.53 17.13
C LYS A 82 -23.29 1.11 16.65
N TRP A 83 -22.91 0.85 15.39
CA TRP A 83 -21.73 1.45 14.78
C TRP A 83 -21.79 2.98 14.81
N GLU A 84 -22.94 3.59 14.51
CA GLU A 84 -23.13 5.03 14.60
C GLU A 84 -22.97 5.56 16.02
N SER A 85 -23.46 4.83 17.02
CA SER A 85 -23.33 5.24 18.42
C SER A 85 -21.87 5.35 18.86
N PHE A 86 -20.99 4.49 18.35
CA PHE A 86 -19.55 4.51 18.63
C PHE A 86 -18.80 5.50 17.74
N SER A 87 -19.04 5.46 16.43
CA SER A 87 -18.29 6.24 15.45
C SER A 87 -18.73 7.71 15.36
N GLN A 88 -19.95 8.01 15.84
CA GLN A 88 -20.62 9.31 15.77
C GLN A 88 -20.39 10.00 14.42
N PRO A 89 -20.86 9.38 13.32
CA PRO A 89 -20.55 9.86 11.99
C PRO A 89 -21.22 11.20 11.73
N ASN A 90 -20.49 12.11 11.10
CA ASN A 90 -21.06 13.30 10.52
C ASN A 90 -21.58 13.00 9.11
N TRP A 91 -22.84 12.55 9.03
CA TRP A 91 -23.50 12.24 7.77
C TRP A 91 -23.59 13.42 6.79
N SER A 92 -23.44 14.68 7.25
CA SER A 92 -23.37 15.83 6.34
C SER A 92 -22.06 15.91 5.55
N LEU A 93 -21.03 15.17 5.97
CA LEU A 93 -19.75 15.04 5.27
C LEU A 93 -19.68 13.74 4.46
N TYR A 94 -20.65 12.84 4.62
CA TYR A 94 -20.70 11.60 3.85
C TYR A 94 -21.15 11.90 2.42
N TRP A 95 -20.42 11.34 1.46
CA TRP A 95 -20.80 11.30 0.07
C TRP A 95 -20.32 10.00 -0.55
N THR A 96 -20.97 9.59 -1.63
CA THR A 96 -20.65 8.39 -2.41
C THR A 96 -20.65 8.76 -3.89
N GLY A 97 -19.89 8.03 -4.71
CA GLY A 97 -19.81 8.28 -6.13
C GLY A 97 -19.33 7.07 -6.93
N TYR A 98 -19.86 6.92 -8.14
CA TYR A 98 -19.40 5.91 -9.09
C TYR A 98 -19.49 6.48 -10.50
N GLY A 99 -18.34 6.56 -11.18
CA GLY A 99 -18.26 7.19 -12.50
C GLY A 99 -18.71 8.65 -12.47
N ASN A 100 -19.76 8.95 -13.24
CA ASN A 100 -20.28 10.29 -13.49
C ASN A 100 -21.44 10.69 -12.55
N PHE A 101 -21.41 10.15 -11.33
CA PHE A 101 -22.49 10.26 -10.34
C PHE A 101 -21.91 10.53 -8.95
N LEU A 102 -22.56 11.42 -8.20
CA LEU A 102 -22.29 11.64 -6.77
C LEU A 102 -23.60 11.76 -5.98
N GLY A 103 -23.58 11.33 -4.71
CA GLY A 103 -24.68 11.47 -3.76
C GLY A 103 -24.21 11.92 -2.38
N SER A 104 -24.95 12.81 -1.71
CA SER A 104 -24.66 13.27 -0.34
C SER A 104 -25.93 13.78 0.37
N ALA A 105 -25.92 13.84 1.71
CA ALA A 105 -26.96 14.54 2.48
C ALA A 105 -26.84 16.06 2.38
N ASP A 106 -25.65 16.57 2.00
CA ASP A 106 -25.39 17.99 1.87
C ASP A 106 -25.09 18.36 0.41
N ARG A 107 -26.02 19.10 -0.21
CA ARG A 107 -25.83 19.63 -1.57
C ARG A 107 -24.57 20.48 -1.70
N LYS A 108 -24.24 21.28 -0.69
CA LYS A 108 -23.09 22.19 -0.71
C LYS A 108 -21.77 21.41 -0.76
N LEU A 109 -21.74 20.23 -0.12
CA LEU A 109 -20.60 19.32 -0.20
C LEU A 109 -20.37 18.87 -1.65
N LEU A 110 -21.42 18.43 -2.34
CA LEU A 110 -21.36 18.04 -3.75
C LEU A 110 -20.97 19.21 -4.66
N GLU A 111 -21.56 20.39 -4.47
CA GLU A 111 -21.21 21.59 -5.24
C GLU A 111 -19.73 21.95 -5.07
N THR A 112 -19.21 21.83 -3.84
CA THR A 112 -17.79 22.09 -3.56
C THR A 112 -16.91 21.03 -4.22
N TYR A 113 -17.29 19.75 -4.16
CA TYR A 113 -16.57 18.67 -4.84
C TYR A 113 -16.51 18.91 -6.35
N LEU A 114 -17.65 19.20 -7.00
CA LEU A 114 -17.69 19.48 -8.44
C LEU A 114 -16.81 20.69 -8.81
N ALA A 115 -16.83 21.75 -8.00
CA ALA A 115 -15.99 22.92 -8.23
C ALA A 115 -14.49 22.62 -8.11
N LEU A 116 -14.12 21.63 -7.31
CA LEU A 116 -12.74 21.22 -7.05
C LEU A 116 -12.31 19.98 -7.84
N TYR A 117 -13.21 19.33 -8.59
CA TYR A 117 -12.96 18.04 -9.24
C TYR A 117 -11.68 18.00 -10.08
N HIS A 118 -11.49 19.02 -10.91
CA HIS A 118 -10.29 19.21 -11.75
C HIS A 118 -8.97 19.45 -10.99
N LEU A 119 -9.04 19.69 -9.67
CA LEU A 119 -7.90 19.89 -8.77
C LEU A 119 -7.65 18.67 -7.87
N ILE A 120 -8.64 17.78 -7.73
CA ILE A 120 -8.59 16.59 -6.88
C ILE A 120 -8.18 15.37 -7.70
N ASP A 121 -8.60 15.30 -8.97
CA ASP A 121 -8.35 14.15 -9.85
C ASP A 121 -6.85 13.85 -10.03
N HIS A 122 -6.53 12.57 -10.15
CA HIS A 122 -5.18 12.03 -10.01
C HIS A 122 -4.57 11.68 -11.37
N GLY A 123 -3.32 12.09 -11.60
CA GLY A 123 -2.52 11.72 -12.77
C GLY A 123 -2.38 12.79 -13.85
N ASN A 124 -1.84 12.38 -15.00
CA ASN A 124 -1.48 13.28 -16.12
C ASN A 124 -2.70 13.69 -16.94
N THR A 125 -3.82 13.00 -16.76
CA THR A 125 -5.14 13.32 -17.32
C THR A 125 -6.01 13.94 -16.24
N ARG A 126 -6.42 15.20 -16.43
CA ARG A 126 -7.41 15.82 -15.54
C ARG A 126 -8.79 15.65 -16.12
N ALA A 127 -9.67 14.94 -15.42
CA ALA A 127 -11.09 15.00 -15.72
C ALA A 127 -11.64 16.37 -15.29
N CYS A 128 -12.23 17.08 -16.24
CA CYS A 128 -12.94 18.32 -16.00
C CYS A 128 -14.43 18.07 -16.23
N ILE A 129 -15.27 18.46 -15.27
CA ILE A 129 -16.73 18.46 -15.48
C ILE A 129 -17.06 19.45 -16.61
N ILE A 130 -17.94 19.04 -17.50
CA ILE A 130 -18.46 19.89 -18.57
C ILE A 130 -19.55 20.78 -17.96
N PRO A 131 -19.35 22.11 -17.87
CA PRO A 131 -20.31 22.98 -17.20
C PRO A 131 -21.70 22.93 -17.86
N GLY A 132 -22.75 22.86 -17.04
CA GLY A 132 -24.14 22.79 -17.50
C GLY A 132 -24.65 21.37 -17.75
N THR A 133 -23.82 20.35 -17.57
CA THR A 133 -24.22 18.93 -17.66
C THR A 133 -24.68 18.35 -16.32
N GLU A 134 -24.65 19.14 -15.26
CA GLU A 134 -25.02 18.72 -13.91
C GLU A 134 -26.54 18.55 -13.78
N LEU A 135 -26.99 17.31 -13.71
CA LEU A 135 -28.39 16.93 -13.48
C LEU A 135 -28.59 16.60 -12.00
N TRP A 136 -29.27 17.50 -11.30
CA TRP A 136 -29.53 17.39 -9.86
C TRP A 136 -30.87 16.72 -9.57
N GLU A 137 -30.86 15.79 -8.63
CA GLU A 137 -32.03 15.07 -8.13
C GLU A 137 -32.06 15.15 -6.59
N ILE A 138 -33.27 15.32 -6.03
CA ILE A 138 -33.51 15.26 -4.59
C ILE A 138 -34.10 13.88 -4.26
N LEU A 139 -33.46 13.16 -3.36
CA LEU A 139 -33.85 11.82 -2.94
C LEU A 139 -34.55 11.90 -1.57
N THR A 140 -35.81 11.47 -1.49
CA THR A 140 -36.59 11.45 -0.25
C THR A 140 -37.41 10.14 -0.14
N PRO A 141 -37.01 9.21 0.75
CA PRO A 141 -35.81 9.24 1.57
C PRO A 141 -34.53 8.97 0.77
N TRP A 142 -33.38 9.32 1.32
CA TRP A 142 -32.07 8.94 0.77
C TRP A 142 -31.47 7.78 1.56
N GLN A 143 -30.92 6.79 0.86
CA GLN A 143 -30.26 5.63 1.45
C GLN A 143 -28.76 5.67 1.11
N PRO A 144 -27.93 6.36 1.92
CA PRO A 144 -26.48 6.43 1.70
C PRO A 144 -25.79 5.07 1.80
N THR A 145 -26.32 4.20 2.66
CA THR A 145 -25.86 2.82 2.83
C THR A 145 -27.09 1.93 2.88
N TYR A 146 -26.91 0.63 2.68
CA TYR A 146 -28.03 -0.33 2.70
C TYR A 146 -28.73 -0.43 4.07
N TRP A 147 -28.09 0.03 5.16
CA TRP A 147 -28.65 -0.01 6.52
C TRP A 147 -29.05 1.37 7.07
N LYS A 148 -28.68 2.47 6.40
CA LYS A 148 -28.99 3.84 6.84
C LYS A 148 -29.98 4.51 5.90
N THR A 149 -31.01 5.13 6.49
CA THR A 149 -31.93 6.01 5.77
C THR A 149 -31.86 7.42 6.36
N LEU A 150 -31.70 8.41 5.49
CA LEU A 150 -31.72 9.83 5.80
C LEU A 150 -32.97 10.47 5.17
N PRO A 151 -33.54 11.52 5.80
CA PRO A 151 -34.78 12.12 5.32
C PRO A 151 -34.64 12.76 3.93
N ILE A 152 -33.43 13.21 3.59
CA ILE A 152 -33.10 13.86 2.33
C ILE A 152 -31.68 13.51 1.91
N GLY A 153 -31.48 13.43 0.60
CA GLY A 153 -30.19 13.42 -0.04
C GLY A 153 -30.26 14.14 -1.37
N TYR A 154 -29.10 14.48 -1.88
CA TYR A 154 -28.90 15.12 -3.16
C TYR A 154 -28.04 14.22 -4.00
N GLN A 155 -28.41 14.09 -5.26
CA GLN A 155 -27.69 13.34 -6.24
C GLN A 155 -27.39 14.24 -7.42
N VAL A 156 -26.19 14.13 -7.97
CA VAL A 156 -25.81 14.83 -9.20
C VAL A 156 -25.21 13.84 -10.18
N ARG A 157 -25.69 13.88 -11.42
CA ARG A 157 -25.05 13.26 -12.57
C ARG A 157 -24.40 14.35 -13.40
N TYR A 158 -23.24 14.10 -13.98
CA TYR A 158 -22.54 15.08 -14.80
C TYR A 158 -21.77 14.40 -15.92
N GLU A 159 -21.39 15.13 -16.95
CA GLU A 159 -20.41 14.66 -17.92
C GLU A 159 -19.04 15.22 -17.59
N SER A 160 -18.00 14.42 -17.81
CA SER A 160 -16.62 14.84 -17.65
C SER A 160 -15.86 14.60 -18.96
N ARG A 161 -14.81 15.39 -19.17
CA ARG A 161 -13.85 15.18 -20.26
C ARG A 161 -12.44 15.14 -19.70
N SER A 162 -11.63 14.21 -20.19
CA SER A 162 -10.21 14.19 -19.89
C SER A 162 -9.51 15.29 -20.67
N VAL A 163 -8.70 16.08 -19.97
CA VAL A 163 -7.81 17.07 -20.55
C VAL A 163 -6.39 16.60 -20.28
N GLU A 164 -5.64 16.32 -21.35
CA GLU A 164 -4.21 16.08 -21.25
C GLU A 164 -3.53 17.39 -20.88
N PHE A 165 -2.81 17.40 -19.77
CA PHE A 165 -2.03 18.55 -19.36
C PHE A 165 -0.62 18.39 -19.91
N ASP A 166 -0.13 19.41 -20.60
CA ASP A 166 1.27 19.48 -20.99
C ASP A 166 2.12 19.68 -19.73
N GLU A 167 2.73 18.60 -19.23
CA GLU A 167 3.61 18.62 -18.05
C GLU A 167 4.81 19.56 -18.23
N SER A 168 5.20 19.86 -19.47
CA SER A 168 6.32 20.76 -19.76
C SER A 168 5.98 22.23 -19.47
N ALA A 169 4.70 22.57 -19.39
CA ALA A 169 4.26 23.90 -18.96
C ALA A 169 4.37 24.01 -17.43
N LYS A 170 5.48 24.59 -16.95
CA LYS A 170 5.72 24.89 -15.53
C LYS A 170 4.43 25.32 -14.82
N ARG A 171 3.94 24.48 -13.88
CA ARG A 171 2.75 24.78 -13.09
C ARG A 171 2.98 26.09 -12.34
N ALA A 172 2.05 27.04 -12.50
CA ALA A 172 2.12 28.29 -11.75
C ALA A 172 2.01 27.97 -10.23
N PRO A 173 2.83 28.56 -9.34
CA PRO A 173 2.79 28.29 -7.90
C PRO A 173 1.39 28.45 -7.27
N LYS A 174 0.58 29.37 -7.80
CA LYS A 174 -0.81 29.57 -7.37
C LYS A 174 -1.71 28.35 -7.64
N LEU A 175 -1.47 27.61 -8.71
CA LEU A 175 -2.23 26.40 -9.03
C LEU A 175 -1.87 25.27 -8.07
N ILE A 176 -0.59 25.07 -7.79
CA ILE A 176 -0.08 24.08 -6.82
C ILE A 176 -0.72 24.31 -5.44
N GLU A 177 -0.75 25.55 -4.97
CA GLU A 177 -1.39 25.87 -3.69
C GLU A 177 -2.89 25.60 -3.69
N ARG A 178 -3.60 25.88 -4.80
CA ARG A 178 -5.04 25.57 -4.91
C ARG A 178 -5.31 24.06 -4.94
N GLU A 179 -4.46 23.28 -5.61
CA GLU A 179 -4.52 21.81 -5.62
C GLU A 179 -4.33 21.26 -4.20
N LYS A 180 -3.31 21.74 -3.49
CA LYS A 180 -3.07 21.37 -2.09
C LYS A 180 -4.28 21.68 -1.20
N GLN A 181 -4.88 22.87 -1.34
CA GLN A 181 -6.08 23.24 -0.58
C GLN A 181 -7.29 22.37 -0.93
N ALA A 182 -7.48 22.06 -2.22
CA ALA A 182 -8.57 21.21 -2.69
C ALA A 182 -8.43 19.77 -2.16
N LYS A 183 -7.23 19.19 -2.21
CA LYS A 183 -6.91 17.88 -1.66
C LYS A 183 -7.08 17.85 -0.14
N ASN A 184 -6.56 18.84 0.58
CA ASN A 184 -6.74 18.94 2.03
C ASN A 184 -8.23 18.99 2.41
N TRP A 185 -9.03 19.77 1.68
CA TRP A 185 -10.47 19.78 1.84
C TRP A 185 -11.06 18.39 1.58
N TYR A 186 -10.73 17.77 0.44
CA TYR A 186 -11.20 16.44 0.07
C TYR A 186 -10.90 15.40 1.17
N TYR A 187 -9.65 15.29 1.61
CA TYR A 187 -9.26 14.38 2.69
C TYR A 187 -9.99 14.69 4.00
N SER A 188 -10.16 15.97 4.35
CA SER A 188 -10.92 16.34 5.56
C SER A 188 -12.38 15.89 5.51
N THR A 189 -13.00 15.83 4.32
CA THR A 189 -14.37 15.32 4.15
C THR A 189 -14.44 13.81 4.24
N ARG A 190 -13.36 13.08 3.90
CA ARG A 190 -13.31 11.62 4.07
C ARG A 190 -13.22 11.18 5.53
N ILE A 191 -12.86 12.08 6.45
CA ILE A 191 -12.91 11.86 7.90
C ILE A 191 -14.33 12.14 8.43
N TRP A 192 -15.33 11.48 7.86
CA TRP A 192 -16.73 11.65 8.27
C TRP A 192 -17.09 10.81 9.52
N TYR A 193 -16.21 9.93 10.00
CA TYR A 193 -16.41 9.08 11.19
C TYR A 193 -15.21 9.19 12.17
N ALA A 194 -14.94 10.39 12.68
CA ALA A 194 -13.69 10.71 13.37
C ALA A 194 -13.52 10.11 14.78
N ASN A 195 -14.58 9.65 15.45
CA ASN A 195 -14.45 9.22 16.86
C ASN A 195 -13.87 7.81 17.04
N TYR A 196 -13.87 6.98 16.01
CA TYR A 196 -13.38 5.61 16.12
C TYR A 196 -11.88 5.51 16.44
N PHE A 197 -11.08 6.53 16.09
CA PHE A 197 -9.62 6.49 16.29
C PHE A 197 -9.11 7.37 17.45
N LYS A 198 -9.89 8.34 17.92
CA LYS A 198 -9.49 9.19 19.07
C LYS A 198 -9.55 8.46 20.42
N GLU A 199 -10.40 7.43 20.56
CA GLU A 199 -10.49 6.66 21.80
C GLU A 199 -9.41 5.56 21.91
N CYS A 200 -8.84 5.07 20.81
CA CYS A 200 -7.70 4.15 20.84
C CYS A 200 -6.40 4.80 21.33
N GLU A 201 -6.26 6.13 21.19
CA GLU A 201 -5.10 6.90 21.66
C GLU A 201 -5.01 6.94 23.20
N ALA A 202 -6.14 6.79 23.91
CA ALA A 202 -6.18 6.77 25.36
C ALA A 202 -5.74 5.42 25.97
N GLU A 203 -5.96 4.30 25.27
CA GLU A 203 -5.51 2.97 25.72
C GLU A 203 -4.03 2.68 25.37
N LEU A 204 -3.50 3.26 24.29
CA LEU A 204 -2.08 3.14 23.91
C LEU A 204 -1.13 3.78 24.93
N ASN A 205 -1.58 4.80 25.67
CA ASN A 205 -0.80 5.41 26.75
C ASN A 205 -0.63 4.51 27.98
N TYR A 206 -1.43 3.44 28.13
CA TYR A 206 -1.28 2.48 29.24
C TYR A 206 -0.17 1.45 28.97
N SER A 207 0.21 1.24 27.70
CA SER A 207 1.29 0.31 27.30
C SER A 207 2.69 0.94 27.33
N ALA A 208 2.81 2.26 27.45
CA ALA A 208 4.11 2.96 27.49
C ALA A 208 4.94 2.66 28.76
N ALA A 209 4.37 1.98 29.75
CA ALA A 209 5.00 1.72 31.05
C ALA A 209 5.88 0.45 31.10
N LEU A 210 5.91 -0.37 30.04
CA LEU A 210 6.81 -1.52 29.94
C LEU A 210 7.84 -1.26 28.83
N ALA A 211 8.88 -0.49 29.15
CA ALA A 211 10.05 -0.31 28.31
C ALA A 211 10.80 -1.65 28.15
N LYS A 212 10.28 -2.52 27.29
CA LYS A 212 11.06 -3.61 26.71
C LYS A 212 12.10 -2.97 25.79
N SER A 213 13.33 -3.45 25.88
CA SER A 213 14.37 -3.14 24.89
C SER A 213 13.82 -3.36 23.49
N PRO A 214 14.19 -2.52 22.50
CA PRO A 214 13.75 -2.70 21.12
C PRO A 214 14.13 -4.11 20.64
N ASN A 215 13.19 -4.78 19.97
CA ASN A 215 13.40 -6.11 19.44
C ASN A 215 14.42 -6.02 18.29
N LEU A 216 15.63 -6.54 18.50
CA LEU A 216 16.72 -6.48 17.52
C LEU A 216 16.34 -7.10 16.18
N LYS A 217 15.47 -8.13 16.19
CA LYS A 217 14.93 -8.71 14.96
C LYS A 217 14.12 -7.70 14.15
N VAL A 218 13.27 -6.91 14.82
CA VAL A 218 12.46 -5.89 14.16
C VAL A 218 13.35 -4.77 13.60
N GLU A 219 14.36 -4.33 14.35
CA GLU A 219 15.32 -3.34 13.84
C GLU A 219 16.05 -3.85 12.58
N TYR A 220 16.50 -5.11 12.58
CA TYR A 220 17.13 -5.73 11.42
C TYR A 220 16.20 -5.80 10.21
N LEU A 221 14.96 -6.25 10.41
CA LEU A 221 13.96 -6.33 9.34
C LEU A 221 13.67 -4.95 8.74
N MET A 222 13.54 -3.91 9.57
CA MET A 222 13.38 -2.54 9.10
C MET A 222 14.56 -2.11 8.22
N LEU A 223 15.80 -2.31 8.70
CA LEU A 223 17.00 -1.95 7.93
C LEU A 223 17.10 -2.73 6.61
N LYS A 224 16.74 -4.03 6.63
CA LYS A 224 16.71 -4.91 5.45
C LYS A 224 15.72 -4.44 4.39
N PHE A 225 14.55 -3.94 4.80
CA PHE A 225 13.47 -3.59 3.87
C PHE A 225 13.79 -2.38 2.97
N VAL A 226 14.68 -1.50 3.45
CA VAL A 226 15.05 -0.25 2.77
C VAL A 226 16.46 -0.26 2.19
N ILE A 227 17.12 -1.41 2.02
CA ILE A 227 18.50 -1.48 1.48
C ILE A 227 18.62 -0.75 0.13
N CYS A 228 17.66 -0.98 -0.78
CA CYS A 228 17.69 -0.46 -2.16
C CYS A 228 16.58 0.55 -2.48
N LYS A 229 15.61 0.76 -1.57
CA LYS A 229 14.44 1.63 -1.81
C LYS A 229 13.95 2.28 -0.52
N TYR A 230 13.05 3.25 -0.68
CA TYR A 230 12.28 3.87 0.38
C TYR A 230 11.05 3.01 0.70
N GLU A 231 10.59 2.99 1.95
CA GLU A 231 9.38 2.23 2.33
C GLU A 231 8.54 2.97 3.37
N ALA A 232 7.21 2.81 3.31
CA ALA A 232 6.33 3.35 4.33
C ALA A 232 6.27 2.44 5.57
N LEU A 233 6.19 3.03 6.76
CA LEU A 233 6.19 2.26 8.02
C LEU A 233 4.97 1.34 8.14
N ASN A 234 3.81 1.75 7.64
CA ASN A 234 2.59 0.95 7.63
C ASN A 234 2.70 -0.26 6.69
N SER A 235 3.25 -0.08 5.49
CA SER A 235 3.53 -1.17 4.54
C SER A 235 4.47 -2.20 5.15
N PHE A 236 5.53 -1.75 5.81
CA PHE A 236 6.48 -2.62 6.52
C PHE A 236 5.80 -3.39 7.67
N ALA A 237 5.04 -2.71 8.52
CA ALA A 237 4.32 -3.36 9.63
C ALA A 237 3.38 -4.46 9.11
N HIS A 238 2.68 -4.18 8.01
CA HIS A 238 1.79 -5.12 7.34
C HIS A 238 2.54 -6.32 6.73
N SER A 239 3.63 -6.08 5.99
CA SER A 239 4.36 -7.15 5.30
C SER A 239 5.04 -8.12 6.25
N GLU A 240 5.53 -7.63 7.40
CA GLU A 240 6.20 -8.44 8.42
C GLU A 240 5.24 -8.95 9.51
N ASN A 241 3.95 -8.64 9.42
CA ASN A 241 2.92 -8.98 10.41
C ASN A 241 3.33 -8.56 11.84
N LEU A 242 3.81 -7.32 11.97
CA LEU A 242 4.27 -6.74 13.23
C LEU A 242 3.21 -5.78 13.79
N SER A 243 3.11 -5.72 15.13
CA SER A 243 2.24 -4.74 15.77
C SER A 243 2.80 -3.32 15.62
N HIS A 244 1.92 -2.31 15.59
CA HIS A 244 2.37 -0.90 15.53
C HIS A 244 3.29 -0.56 16.71
N SER A 245 3.05 -1.10 17.90
CA SER A 245 3.89 -0.83 19.07
C SER A 245 5.31 -1.38 18.91
N GLU A 246 5.49 -2.56 18.33
CA GLU A 246 6.82 -3.10 18.00
C GLU A 246 7.56 -2.23 17.00
N VAL A 247 6.86 -1.80 15.94
CA VAL A 247 7.45 -0.92 14.91
C VAL A 247 7.77 0.46 15.48
N VAL A 248 6.90 1.06 16.32
CA VAL A 248 7.18 2.34 16.98
C VAL A 248 8.45 2.26 17.82
N LEU A 249 8.61 1.22 18.65
CA LEU A 249 9.79 1.07 19.50
C LEU A 249 11.08 0.89 18.70
N ALA A 250 11.05 0.06 17.66
CA ALA A 250 12.21 -0.17 16.80
C ALA A 250 12.55 1.06 15.94
N ALA A 251 11.56 1.67 15.31
CA ALA A 251 11.71 2.87 14.50
C ALA A 251 12.26 4.03 15.32
N ASP A 252 11.68 4.33 16.50
CA ASP A 252 12.12 5.40 17.39
C ASP A 252 13.60 5.24 17.77
N SER A 253 13.98 4.01 18.12
CA SER A 253 15.36 3.62 18.42
C SER A 253 16.31 3.83 17.23
N LEU A 254 15.92 3.47 16.01
CA LEU A 254 16.70 3.67 14.78
C LEU A 254 16.80 5.15 14.38
N PHE A 255 15.71 5.92 14.48
CA PHE A 255 15.68 7.36 14.20
C PHE A 255 16.56 8.13 15.20
N LEU A 256 16.45 7.83 16.50
CA LEU A 256 17.23 8.49 17.56
C LEU A 256 18.73 8.25 17.42
N ARG A 257 19.14 7.06 16.96
CA ARG A 257 20.54 6.77 16.66
C ARG A 257 21.02 7.36 15.34
N GLY A 258 20.12 7.83 14.49
CA GLY A 258 20.45 8.27 13.13
C GLY A 258 20.77 7.12 12.18
N ASP A 259 20.31 5.90 12.49
CA ASP A 259 20.43 4.74 11.58
C ASP A 259 19.49 4.92 10.37
N ILE A 260 18.31 5.52 10.57
CA ILE A 260 17.35 5.83 9.51
C ILE A 260 16.91 7.29 9.55
N LYS A 261 16.40 7.77 8.41
CA LYS A 261 15.69 9.05 8.25
C LYS A 261 14.42 8.85 7.44
N ALA A 262 13.59 9.88 7.35
CA ALA A 262 12.34 9.86 6.61
C ALA A 262 12.28 10.98 5.57
N MET A 263 11.61 10.67 4.47
CA MET A 263 11.07 11.62 3.51
C MET A 263 9.59 11.79 3.79
N ILE A 264 9.15 13.03 3.99
CA ILE A 264 7.74 13.35 4.22
C ILE A 264 7.18 14.01 2.97
N PHE A 265 6.07 13.46 2.51
CA PHE A 265 5.31 13.96 1.37
C PHE A 265 4.05 14.64 1.88
N ALA A 266 3.66 15.75 1.25
CA ALA A 266 2.39 16.40 1.60
C ALA A 266 1.18 15.52 1.24
N ASP A 267 1.28 14.77 0.14
CA ASP A 267 0.33 13.76 -0.33
C ASP A 267 1.02 12.80 -1.31
N GLU A 268 0.31 11.76 -1.77
CA GLU A 268 0.85 10.68 -2.62
C GLU A 268 1.34 11.14 -4.02
N TYR A 269 1.04 12.38 -4.40
CA TYR A 269 1.47 12.98 -5.67
C TYR A 269 2.50 14.10 -5.50
N ASP A 270 2.93 14.35 -4.26
CA ASP A 270 4.02 15.28 -4.01
C ASP A 270 5.32 14.68 -4.55
N THR A 271 5.96 15.35 -5.50
CA THR A 271 7.28 14.96 -6.00
C THR A 271 8.41 15.63 -5.23
N GLU A 272 8.09 16.63 -4.39
CA GLU A 272 9.04 17.43 -3.62
C GLU A 272 8.96 17.06 -2.13
N ALA A 273 9.47 15.87 -1.78
CA ALA A 273 9.53 15.44 -0.39
C ALA A 273 10.40 16.37 0.47
N THR A 274 9.96 16.57 1.73
CA THR A 274 10.86 17.05 2.78
C THR A 274 11.72 15.87 3.25
N SER A 275 12.95 15.80 2.76
CA SER A 275 13.91 14.74 3.10
C SER A 275 14.65 14.99 4.41
N ASP A 276 15.38 13.97 4.87
CA ASP A 276 16.24 14.00 6.04
C ASP A 276 15.54 14.28 7.39
N VAL A 277 14.25 13.95 7.49
CA VAL A 277 13.47 14.15 8.72
C VAL A 277 13.71 13.02 9.73
N VAL A 278 13.88 13.39 10.99
CA VAL A 278 13.86 12.46 12.12
C VAL A 278 12.46 12.45 12.71
N LEU A 279 11.71 11.36 12.52
CA LEU A 279 10.37 11.25 13.06
C LEU A 279 10.41 11.08 14.59
N THR A 280 9.54 11.79 15.29
CA THR A 280 9.26 11.54 16.71
C THR A 280 8.34 10.33 16.85
N ARG A 281 8.20 9.75 18.05
CA ARG A 281 7.21 8.67 18.30
C ARG A 281 5.81 8.97 17.78
N ALA A 282 5.34 10.20 17.97
CA ALA A 282 4.04 10.63 17.46
C ALA A 282 4.00 10.60 15.93
N GLY A 283 5.03 11.13 15.26
CA GLY A 283 5.12 11.08 13.79
C GLY A 283 5.26 9.66 13.23
N ILE A 284 5.95 8.77 13.94
CA ILE A 284 6.05 7.34 13.60
C ILE A 284 4.66 6.70 13.70
N GLN A 285 3.92 6.95 14.78
CA GLN A 285 2.56 6.45 14.95
C GLN A 285 1.61 7.01 13.88
N ASP A 286 1.69 8.32 13.57
CA ASP A 286 0.91 8.94 12.49
C ASP A 286 1.21 8.29 11.13
N SER A 287 2.46 7.93 10.87
CA SER A 287 2.83 7.23 9.63
C SER A 287 2.27 5.81 9.59
N LEU A 288 2.36 5.07 10.69
CA LEU A 288 1.77 3.73 10.82
C LEU A 288 0.24 3.76 10.65
N ASP A 289 -0.41 4.80 11.16
CA ASP A 289 -1.85 4.98 11.05
C ASP A 289 -2.29 5.59 9.71
N GLY A 290 -1.34 5.86 8.79
CA GLY A 290 -1.61 6.44 7.47
C GLY A 290 -2.01 7.92 7.48
N ARG A 291 -1.85 8.62 8.62
CA ARG A 291 -2.10 10.06 8.76
C ARG A 291 -0.93 10.90 8.26
N LEU A 292 0.27 10.34 8.21
CA LEU A 292 1.48 10.97 7.70
C LEU A 292 2.08 10.12 6.57
N LEU A 293 2.14 10.67 5.37
CA LEU A 293 2.83 10.00 4.27
C LEU A 293 4.34 10.19 4.42
N ALA A 294 4.96 9.24 5.12
CA ALA A 294 6.39 9.21 5.36
C ALA A 294 7.00 7.89 4.88
N PHE A 295 8.09 8.00 4.13
CA PHE A 295 8.89 6.86 3.70
C PHE A 295 10.25 6.92 4.40
N TYR A 296 10.65 5.85 5.07
CA TYR A 296 11.94 5.79 5.76
C TYR A 296 13.03 5.20 4.87
N TYR A 297 14.27 5.51 5.20
CA TYR A 297 15.46 5.12 4.46
C TYR A 297 16.71 5.10 5.34
N LEU A 298 17.72 4.33 4.92
CA LEU A 298 18.99 4.17 5.60
C LEU A 298 19.85 5.43 5.51
N THR A 299 20.48 5.80 6.60
CA THR A 299 21.67 6.65 6.51
C THR A 299 22.89 5.78 6.19
N PRO A 300 24.05 6.35 5.83
CA PRO A 300 25.30 5.60 5.78
C PRO A 300 25.61 4.84 7.08
N GLN A 301 25.20 5.37 8.24
CA GLN A 301 25.35 4.70 9.53
C GLN A 301 24.43 3.47 9.63
N GLY A 302 23.14 3.60 9.29
CA GLY A 302 22.22 2.46 9.30
C GLY A 302 22.61 1.39 8.30
N GLY A 303 23.13 1.79 7.13
CA GLY A 303 23.74 0.90 6.16
C GLY A 303 24.91 0.12 6.75
N ALA A 304 25.87 0.79 7.38
CA ALA A 304 26.99 0.12 8.06
C ALA A 304 26.54 -0.83 9.18
N LYS A 305 25.50 -0.43 9.94
CA LYS A 305 24.89 -1.30 10.96
C LYS A 305 24.27 -2.55 10.32
N TRP A 306 23.52 -2.39 9.24
CA TRP A 306 22.98 -3.52 8.48
C TRP A 306 24.08 -4.44 7.95
N GLU A 307 25.16 -3.90 7.37
CA GLU A 307 26.29 -4.70 6.89
C GLU A 307 26.95 -5.52 8.01
N ALA A 308 27.06 -4.94 9.21
CA ALA A 308 27.63 -5.62 10.37
C ALA A 308 26.78 -6.81 10.85
N MET A 309 25.46 -6.77 10.62
CA MET A 309 24.53 -7.85 10.96
C MET A 309 24.38 -8.87 9.84
N ALA A 310 24.30 -8.40 8.60
CA ALA A 310 23.93 -9.20 7.43
C ALA A 310 25.14 -9.83 6.72
N HIS A 311 26.35 -9.33 6.99
CA HIS A 311 27.59 -9.79 6.35
C HIS A 311 27.47 -9.95 4.82
N PRO A 312 27.10 -8.88 4.08
CA PRO A 312 26.88 -8.98 2.65
C PRO A 312 28.18 -9.32 1.89
N ASP A 313 28.07 -10.25 0.96
CA ASP A 313 29.01 -10.47 -0.13
C ASP A 313 28.66 -9.55 -1.29
N TRP A 314 29.18 -8.32 -1.21
CA TRP A 314 28.96 -7.31 -2.26
C TRP A 314 29.40 -7.77 -3.65
N ASN A 315 30.29 -8.78 -3.79
CA ASN A 315 30.65 -9.29 -5.12
C ASN A 315 29.50 -9.99 -5.83
N LYS A 316 28.44 -10.38 -5.12
CA LYS A 316 27.23 -10.97 -5.68
C LYS A 316 26.10 -9.94 -5.87
N PHE A 317 26.34 -8.68 -5.53
CA PHE A 317 25.30 -7.66 -5.60
C PHE A 317 24.94 -7.35 -7.05
N LEU A 318 23.64 -7.42 -7.33
CA LEU A 318 23.04 -7.30 -8.65
C LEU A 318 21.67 -6.63 -8.52
N ILE A 319 21.38 -5.67 -9.40
CA ILE A 319 20.09 -5.02 -9.55
C ILE A 319 19.65 -5.19 -11.00
N ALA A 320 18.44 -5.69 -11.20
CA ALA A 320 17.79 -5.69 -12.51
C ALA A 320 16.63 -4.70 -12.46
N ASN A 321 16.77 -3.57 -13.16
CA ASN A 321 15.79 -2.50 -13.21
C ASN A 321 15.14 -2.45 -14.58
N PHE A 322 14.05 -3.21 -14.72
CA PHE A 322 13.23 -3.19 -15.92
C PHE A 322 12.05 -2.23 -15.71
N ARG A 323 11.66 -1.48 -16.75
CA ARG A 323 10.48 -0.59 -16.71
C ARG A 323 10.49 0.45 -15.60
N GLN A 324 11.68 0.90 -15.19
CA GLN A 324 11.86 1.95 -14.18
C GLN A 324 11.16 1.64 -12.84
N ILE A 325 11.09 0.35 -12.44
CA ILE A 325 10.58 -0.05 -11.12
C ILE A 325 11.33 0.69 -10.01
N PHE A 326 12.63 0.92 -10.22
CA PHE A 326 13.44 1.79 -9.38
C PHE A 326 13.70 3.11 -10.13
N PRO A 327 12.98 4.20 -9.81
CA PRO A 327 13.06 5.45 -10.55
C PRO A 327 14.45 6.11 -10.48
N ASP A 328 15.23 5.82 -9.43
CA ASP A 328 16.58 6.37 -9.23
C ASP A 328 17.68 5.61 -9.98
N TYR A 329 17.36 4.47 -10.61
CA TYR A 329 18.32 3.66 -11.34
C TYR A 329 18.07 3.76 -12.83
N GLU A 330 19.16 3.74 -13.60
CA GLU A 330 19.06 3.59 -15.05
C GLU A 330 18.41 2.24 -15.41
N GLU A 331 17.73 2.21 -16.54
CA GLU A 331 17.16 0.97 -17.06
C GLU A 331 18.28 -0.01 -17.44
N GLY A 332 18.09 -1.29 -17.12
CA GLY A 332 19.03 -2.36 -17.41
C GLY A 332 19.47 -3.15 -16.18
N ILE A 333 20.63 -3.78 -16.28
CA ILE A 333 21.19 -4.65 -15.24
C ILE A 333 22.48 -4.01 -14.72
N LEU A 334 22.56 -3.85 -13.39
CA LEU A 334 23.74 -3.35 -12.70
C LEU A 334 24.30 -4.43 -11.79
N GLY A 335 25.62 -4.65 -11.80
CA GLY A 335 26.25 -5.61 -10.90
C GLY A 335 27.70 -5.26 -10.59
N THR A 336 28.23 -5.82 -9.51
CA THR A 336 29.64 -5.61 -9.11
C THR A 336 30.63 -6.41 -9.96
N GLN A 337 30.18 -7.50 -10.55
CA GLN A 337 31.00 -8.42 -11.33
C GLN A 337 30.38 -8.59 -12.70
N ARG A 338 31.17 -8.36 -13.75
CA ARG A 338 30.71 -8.43 -15.13
C ARG A 338 30.20 -9.83 -15.46
N GLU A 339 30.90 -10.84 -14.97
CA GLU A 339 30.60 -12.26 -15.18
C GLU A 339 29.21 -12.64 -14.63
N ILE A 340 28.78 -12.02 -13.52
CA ILE A 340 27.43 -12.25 -12.96
C ILE A 340 26.37 -11.60 -13.84
N VAL A 341 26.63 -10.40 -14.36
CA VAL A 341 25.73 -9.70 -15.28
C VAL A 341 25.59 -10.47 -16.59
N GLU A 342 26.71 -10.92 -17.17
CA GLU A 342 26.72 -11.76 -18.38
C GLU A 342 25.98 -13.08 -18.16
N GLN A 343 26.16 -13.72 -17.00
CA GLN A 343 25.44 -14.93 -16.64
C GLN A 343 23.93 -14.68 -16.46
N LEU A 344 23.52 -13.54 -15.89
CA LEU A 344 22.10 -13.19 -15.80
C LEU A 344 21.50 -12.98 -17.19
N LEU A 345 22.18 -12.25 -18.08
CA LEU A 345 21.74 -12.06 -19.48
C LEU A 345 21.58 -13.41 -20.18
N ALA A 346 22.51 -14.36 -20.00
CA ALA A 346 22.40 -15.68 -20.60
C ALA A 346 21.19 -16.51 -20.09
N LEU A 347 20.62 -16.13 -18.94
CA LEU A 347 19.54 -16.85 -18.27
C LEU A 347 18.23 -16.05 -18.23
N ASP A 348 18.20 -14.81 -18.71
CA ASP A 348 17.11 -13.87 -18.45
C ASP A 348 15.76 -14.35 -18.99
N ARG A 349 15.73 -15.01 -20.16
CA ARG A 349 14.53 -15.65 -20.75
C ARG A 349 13.86 -16.67 -19.83
N LEU A 350 14.63 -17.27 -18.91
CA LEU A 350 14.18 -18.27 -17.94
C LEU A 350 13.82 -17.66 -16.58
N ILE A 351 14.38 -16.49 -16.26
CA ILE A 351 14.29 -15.85 -14.93
C ILE A 351 13.27 -14.71 -14.91
N PHE A 352 13.13 -13.97 -15.99
CA PHE A 352 12.26 -12.81 -16.12
C PHE A 352 11.19 -13.04 -17.18
N MET A 353 10.14 -12.22 -17.14
CA MET A 353 9.10 -12.18 -18.17
C MET A 353 9.58 -11.54 -19.49
N TYR A 354 10.79 -10.96 -19.49
CA TYR A 354 11.39 -10.29 -20.63
C TYR A 354 12.77 -10.91 -20.88
N GLU A 355 13.11 -11.06 -22.15
CA GLU A 355 14.47 -11.41 -22.58
C GLU A 355 15.08 -10.24 -23.32
N HIS A 356 16.38 -10.03 -23.12
CA HIS A 356 17.13 -9.05 -23.89
C HIS A 356 17.24 -9.51 -25.36
N ILE A 357 17.33 -8.54 -26.27
CA ILE A 357 17.62 -8.80 -27.68
C ILE A 357 19.14 -8.88 -27.86
N PRO A 358 19.71 -10.05 -28.21
CA PRO A 358 21.16 -10.21 -28.29
C PRO A 358 21.80 -9.24 -29.29
N GLY A 359 22.91 -8.62 -28.91
CA GLY A 359 23.64 -7.64 -29.71
C GLY A 359 23.20 -6.18 -29.50
N THR A 360 22.20 -5.94 -28.64
CA THR A 360 21.77 -4.59 -28.23
C THR A 360 22.43 -4.12 -26.94
N GLU A 361 23.34 -4.91 -26.37
CA GLU A 361 23.97 -4.63 -25.07
C GLU A 361 24.97 -3.48 -25.16
N VAL A 362 24.69 -2.39 -24.44
CA VAL A 362 25.60 -1.27 -24.24
C VAL A 362 26.16 -1.35 -22.83
N TRP A 363 27.46 -1.63 -22.74
CA TRP A 363 28.17 -1.82 -21.48
C TRP A 363 28.87 -0.55 -21.01
N ASN A 364 28.60 -0.18 -19.76
CA ASN A 364 29.23 0.91 -19.05
C ASN A 364 29.96 0.40 -17.81
N VAL A 365 31.18 0.89 -17.58
CA VAL A 365 31.93 0.66 -16.35
C VAL A 365 31.75 1.88 -15.46
N LEU A 366 31.27 1.68 -14.23
CA LEU A 366 30.95 2.73 -13.26
C LEU A 366 32.04 2.75 -12.18
N GLU A 367 32.83 3.82 -12.13
CA GLU A 367 33.94 3.97 -11.15
C GLU A 367 34.07 5.42 -10.64
N PRO A 368 33.72 5.72 -9.38
CA PRO A 368 33.07 4.81 -8.42
C PRO A 368 31.59 4.55 -8.76
N TRP A 369 31.05 3.42 -8.29
CA TRP A 369 29.63 3.09 -8.49
C TRP A 369 28.81 3.35 -7.23
N GLN A 370 27.77 4.17 -7.35
CA GLN A 370 26.75 4.33 -6.31
C GLN A 370 25.76 3.15 -6.37
N ALA A 371 26.06 2.07 -5.64
CA ALA A 371 25.32 0.81 -5.71
C ALA A 371 23.96 0.86 -5.01
N THR A 372 23.86 1.64 -3.94
CA THR A 372 22.59 2.03 -3.30
C THR A 372 22.62 3.52 -3.01
N TYR A 373 21.52 4.14 -2.60
CA TYR A 373 21.51 5.57 -2.22
C TYR A 373 22.44 5.92 -1.03
N TRP A 374 22.97 4.92 -0.31
CA TRP A 374 23.87 5.10 0.84
C TRP A 374 25.24 4.40 0.69
N LYS A 375 25.41 3.45 -0.24
CA LYS A 375 26.65 2.68 -0.45
C LYS A 375 27.31 3.01 -1.79
N THR A 376 28.58 3.38 -1.72
CA THR A 376 29.46 3.49 -2.90
C THR A 376 30.42 2.31 -2.93
N LEU A 377 30.49 1.62 -4.07
CA LEU A 377 31.43 0.54 -4.37
C LEU A 377 32.52 1.06 -5.32
N PRO A 378 33.74 0.51 -5.28
CA PRO A 378 34.85 1.01 -6.09
C PRO A 378 34.59 0.87 -7.59
N ARG A 379 33.82 -0.15 -8.00
CA ARG A 379 33.49 -0.46 -9.38
C ARG A 379 32.11 -1.11 -9.48
N GLY A 380 31.41 -0.84 -10.57
CA GLY A 380 30.23 -1.55 -11.04
C GLY A 380 30.22 -1.69 -12.55
N TYR A 381 29.37 -2.58 -13.05
CA TYR A 381 29.08 -2.76 -14.47
C TYR A 381 27.60 -2.55 -14.67
N HIS A 382 27.25 -1.69 -15.62
CA HIS A 382 25.88 -1.48 -16.06
C HIS A 382 25.78 -1.91 -17.52
N VAL A 383 24.75 -2.69 -17.82
CA VAL A 383 24.37 -3.02 -19.19
C VAL A 383 22.95 -2.56 -19.43
N SER A 384 22.79 -1.74 -20.47
CA SER A 384 21.49 -1.41 -21.04
C SER A 384 21.31 -2.21 -22.32
N CYS A 385 20.10 -2.72 -22.56
CA CYS A 385 19.76 -3.48 -23.76
C CYS A 385 18.27 -3.30 -24.08
N GLU A 386 17.89 -3.63 -25.31
CA GLU A 386 16.48 -3.71 -25.69
C GLU A 386 15.90 -5.02 -25.16
N PHE A 387 14.65 -4.98 -24.71
CA PHE A 387 13.93 -6.14 -24.18
C PHE A 387 12.69 -6.45 -25.02
N GLN A 388 12.42 -7.73 -25.20
CA GLN A 388 11.16 -8.23 -25.73
C GLN A 388 10.46 -9.13 -24.71
N HIS A 389 9.16 -9.35 -24.89
CA HIS A 389 8.43 -10.28 -24.03
C HIS A 389 8.97 -11.69 -24.26
N SER A 390 9.32 -12.41 -23.20
CA SER A 390 9.69 -13.82 -23.30
C SER A 390 8.45 -14.63 -23.68
N ASP A 391 8.58 -15.53 -24.65
CA ASP A 391 7.54 -16.53 -24.96
C ASP A 391 7.50 -17.64 -23.89
N PHE A 392 8.47 -17.65 -22.96
CA PHE A 392 8.57 -18.63 -21.88
C PHE A 392 8.00 -18.07 -20.59
N TYR A 393 6.95 -18.71 -20.08
CA TYR A 393 6.37 -18.40 -18.78
C TYR A 393 6.59 -19.57 -17.81
N PRO A 394 7.27 -19.36 -16.67
CA PRO A 394 7.54 -20.45 -15.71
C PRO A 394 6.29 -21.17 -15.18
N TRP A 395 5.13 -20.48 -15.13
CA TRP A 395 3.86 -21.07 -14.70
C TRP A 395 3.13 -21.85 -15.80
N GLU A 396 3.62 -21.81 -17.04
CA GLU A 396 3.12 -22.62 -18.16
C GLU A 396 3.87 -23.94 -18.32
N LEU A 397 4.85 -24.22 -17.45
CA LEU A 397 5.50 -25.51 -17.34
C LEU A 397 4.45 -26.58 -16.99
N ASP A 398 4.14 -27.44 -17.97
CA ASP A 398 3.17 -28.52 -17.88
C ASP A 398 3.82 -29.88 -18.19
N ASP A 399 3.02 -30.96 -18.13
CA ASP A 399 3.48 -32.33 -18.42
C ASP A 399 3.97 -32.52 -19.87
N ASN A 400 3.70 -31.58 -20.79
CA ASN A 400 4.15 -31.63 -22.18
C ASN A 400 5.43 -30.83 -22.42
N THR A 401 5.90 -30.06 -21.42
CA THR A 401 7.12 -29.26 -21.55
C THR A 401 8.33 -30.18 -21.70
N PRO A 402 9.20 -29.98 -22.71
CA PRO A 402 10.43 -30.75 -22.84
C PRO A 402 11.26 -30.77 -21.55
N ALA A 403 11.66 -31.98 -21.12
CA ALA A 403 12.40 -32.17 -19.87
C ALA A 403 13.71 -31.36 -19.81
N GLU A 404 14.33 -31.09 -20.96
CA GLU A 404 15.52 -30.24 -21.08
C GLU A 404 15.23 -28.80 -20.63
N ILE A 405 14.09 -28.23 -21.04
CA ILE A 405 13.67 -26.87 -20.66
C ILE A 405 13.36 -26.80 -19.15
N VAL A 406 12.70 -27.83 -18.61
CA VAL A 406 12.42 -27.92 -17.17
C VAL A 406 13.71 -27.92 -16.34
N GLU A 407 14.71 -28.68 -16.78
CA GLU A 407 16.00 -28.76 -16.10
C GLU A 407 16.82 -27.46 -16.27
N GLU A 408 16.84 -26.85 -17.45
CA GLU A 408 17.44 -25.53 -17.68
C GLU A 408 16.85 -24.46 -16.75
N TYR A 409 15.52 -24.38 -16.66
CA TYR A 409 14.83 -23.46 -15.76
C TYR A 409 15.19 -23.72 -14.30
N LYS A 410 15.22 -24.98 -13.87
CA LYS A 410 15.58 -25.35 -12.50
C LYS A 410 17.01 -24.92 -12.16
N GLN A 411 17.96 -25.13 -13.07
CA GLN A 411 19.35 -24.71 -12.89
C GLN A 411 19.47 -23.18 -12.86
N ALA A 412 18.78 -22.48 -13.76
CA ALA A 412 18.73 -21.02 -13.81
C ALA A 412 18.15 -20.46 -12.50
N SER A 413 17.00 -20.95 -12.07
CA SER A 413 16.32 -20.54 -10.84
C SER A 413 17.18 -20.80 -9.60
N GLN A 414 17.83 -21.96 -9.53
CA GLN A 414 18.75 -22.27 -8.44
C GLN A 414 19.96 -21.32 -8.43
N TRP A 415 20.53 -21.02 -9.59
CA TRP A 415 21.61 -20.04 -9.70
C TRP A 415 21.15 -18.65 -9.24
N TYR A 416 20.00 -18.19 -9.72
CA TYR A 416 19.47 -16.85 -9.39
C TYR A 416 19.15 -16.71 -7.90
N GLU A 417 18.55 -17.73 -7.28
CA GLU A 417 18.29 -17.75 -5.84
C GLU A 417 19.59 -17.78 -5.02
N ASN A 418 20.66 -18.39 -5.53
CA ASN A 418 21.98 -18.32 -4.88
C ASN A 418 22.62 -16.94 -5.00
N ILE A 419 22.41 -16.22 -6.11
CA ILE A 419 22.88 -14.84 -6.28
C ILE A 419 22.09 -13.89 -5.38
N LYS A 420 20.77 -14.06 -5.23
CA LYS A 420 19.94 -13.28 -4.31
C LYS A 420 20.35 -13.44 -2.84
N LYS A 421 21.00 -14.54 -2.48
CA LYS A 421 21.63 -14.77 -1.17
C LYS A 421 23.02 -14.13 -1.08
N TRP A 422 23.10 -12.85 -1.44
CA TRP A 422 24.32 -12.05 -1.33
C TRP A 422 24.53 -11.48 0.08
N TYR A 423 23.67 -11.82 1.04
CA TYR A 423 23.83 -11.55 2.48
C TYR A 423 23.23 -12.69 3.30
N THR A 424 23.52 -12.71 4.59
CA THR A 424 23.05 -13.70 5.55
C THR A 424 22.06 -13.05 6.51
N ASP A 425 20.89 -13.67 6.71
CA ASP A 425 19.99 -13.23 7.78
C ASP A 425 20.59 -13.65 9.14
N PRO A 426 20.81 -12.73 10.09
CA PRO A 426 21.33 -13.06 11.41
C PRO A 426 20.31 -13.88 12.21
N GLU A 427 20.81 -14.75 13.08
CA GLU A 427 19.99 -15.48 14.04
C GLU A 427 19.67 -14.57 15.24
N PHE A 428 18.40 -14.53 15.62
CA PHE A 428 17.92 -13.83 16.82
C PHE A 428 17.42 -14.85 17.83
N GLU A 429 17.96 -14.80 19.06
CA GLU A 429 17.55 -15.65 20.18
C GLU A 429 16.18 -15.28 20.76
#